data_AF-A0A8A4K9I1-F1
#
_entry.id   AF-A0A8A4K9I1-F1
#
_cell.length_a   1.000
_cell.length_b   1.000
_cell.length_c   1.000
_cell.angle_alpha   90.00
_cell.angle_beta   90.00
_cell.angle_gamma   90.00
#
_symmetry.space_group_name_H-M   'P 1'
#
loop_
_entity.id
_entity.type
_entity.pdbx_description
1 polymer ?
#
loop_
_entity_poly.entity_id
_entity_poly.type
_entity_poly.pdbx_seq_one_letter_code
_entity_poly.pdbx_strand_id
1 'polypeptide(L)'
;MNTHNVRVKTAATETTETRVLGPNVNGLPSGVAQTLAFLGHLTQDGMEESERAELLLGSLLNLAEALRDAVPDWSARRPRLPFPLVRAWLAARDIALSQFGEIGQGAWEYALNDLRTELDAGFYFWRDNIW
;
A
#
# COMPACT_ATOMS: atom_id res chain seq x y z
N MET A 1 48.01 -45.35 -9.98
CA MET A 1 48.47 -43.95 -10.21
C MET A 1 47.58 -43.40 -11.32
N ASN A 2 46.64 -42.46 -11.16
CA ASN A 2 46.32 -41.50 -10.10
C ASN A 2 44.80 -41.39 -9.93
N THR A 3 44.32 -41.39 -8.69
CA THR A 3 42.96 -41.03 -8.30
C THR A 3 42.85 -39.50 -8.23
N HIS A 4 41.86 -38.90 -8.88
CA HIS A 4 41.56 -37.47 -8.74
C HIS A 4 40.47 -37.27 -7.70
N ASN A 5 40.88 -36.70 -6.57
CA ASN A 5 40.04 -36.32 -5.45
C ASN A 5 39.48 -34.92 -5.72
N VAL A 6 38.23 -34.81 -6.19
CA VAL A 6 37.57 -33.51 -6.38
C VAL A 6 36.89 -33.10 -5.09
N ARG A 7 37.53 -32.13 -4.43
CA ARG A 7 37.14 -31.51 -3.17
C ARG A 7 35.98 -30.52 -3.43
N VAL A 8 34.75 -30.93 -3.16
CA VAL A 8 33.59 -30.01 -3.15
C VAL A 8 33.76 -29.05 -1.97
N LYS A 9 34.14 -27.80 -2.26
CA LYS A 9 34.04 -26.69 -1.32
C LYS A 9 32.68 -26.03 -1.55
N THR A 10 31.69 -26.41 -0.75
CA THR A 10 30.42 -25.69 -0.65
C THR A 10 30.71 -24.37 0.05
N ALA A 11 30.79 -23.28 -0.71
CA ALA A 11 30.81 -21.93 -0.16
C ALA A 11 29.39 -21.58 0.32
N ALA A 12 29.31 -20.98 1.50
CA ALA A 12 28.09 -20.54 2.13
C ALA A 12 27.31 -19.59 1.23
N THR A 13 26.03 -19.89 0.98
CA THR A 13 25.07 -18.88 0.55
C THR A 13 24.67 -18.08 1.79
N GLU A 14 25.36 -16.97 2.01
CA GLU A 14 24.81 -15.89 2.82
C GLU A 14 23.58 -15.37 2.07
N THR A 15 22.41 -15.70 2.60
CA THR A 15 21.14 -15.11 2.18
C THR A 15 21.18 -13.66 2.60
N THR A 16 21.66 -12.80 1.70
CA THR A 16 21.47 -11.36 1.83
C THR A 16 19.97 -11.11 1.69
N GLU A 17 19.27 -11.00 2.82
CA GLU A 17 17.98 -10.32 2.95
C GLU A 17 18.18 -8.84 2.59
N THR A 18 18.47 -8.58 1.32
CA THR A 18 18.19 -7.27 0.76
C THR A 18 16.71 -7.32 0.46
N ARG A 19 15.94 -6.57 1.23
CA ARG A 19 14.60 -6.10 0.91
C ARG A 19 14.69 -5.33 -0.42
N VAL A 20 14.82 -6.06 -1.53
CA VAL A 20 14.74 -5.53 -2.87
C VAL A 20 13.26 -5.25 -3.06
N LEU A 21 12.86 -4.00 -2.77
CA LEU A 21 11.76 -3.36 -3.44
C LEU A 21 12.02 -3.54 -4.94
N GLY A 22 11.44 -4.61 -5.49
CA GLY A 22 11.51 -4.90 -6.92
C GLY A 22 11.03 -3.68 -7.71
N PRO A 23 11.50 -3.52 -8.96
CA PRO A 23 11.20 -2.35 -9.76
C PRO A 23 9.68 -2.16 -9.83
N ASN A 24 9.22 -1.05 -9.26
CA ASN A 24 7.83 -0.62 -9.28
C ASN A 24 7.31 -0.67 -10.72
N VAL A 25 6.28 -1.48 -10.96
CA VAL A 25 5.48 -1.35 -12.16
C VAL A 25 4.90 0.07 -12.14
N ASN A 26 5.35 0.93 -13.06
CA ASN A 26 4.88 2.32 -13.20
C ASN A 26 5.13 3.28 -12.01
N GLY A 27 6.12 3.03 -11.16
CA GLY A 27 6.48 3.93 -10.05
C GLY A 27 5.63 3.77 -8.77
N LEU A 28 4.76 2.76 -8.71
CA LEU A 28 3.97 2.39 -7.54
C LEU A 28 4.68 1.38 -6.62
N PRO A 29 4.84 1.63 -5.31
CA PRO A 29 5.40 0.67 -4.36
C PRO A 29 4.75 -0.71 -4.51
N SER A 30 5.55 -1.78 -4.43
CA SER A 30 5.08 -3.15 -4.66
C SER A 30 3.88 -3.54 -3.79
N GLY A 31 3.84 -3.09 -2.53
CA GLY A 31 2.70 -3.32 -1.63
C GLY A 31 1.41 -2.67 -2.14
N VAL A 32 1.48 -1.43 -2.60
CA VAL A 32 0.33 -0.68 -3.14
C VAL A 32 -0.20 -1.34 -4.42
N ALA A 33 0.70 -1.80 -5.30
CA ALA A 33 0.32 -2.53 -6.51
C ALA A 33 -0.39 -3.86 -6.18
N GLN A 34 0.10 -4.59 -5.18
CA GLN A 34 -0.52 -5.83 -4.70
C GLN A 34 -1.91 -5.58 -4.09
N THR A 35 -2.06 -4.55 -3.25
CA THR A 35 -3.36 -4.18 -2.67
C THR A 35 -4.38 -3.84 -3.75
N LEU A 36 -3.98 -3.09 -4.79
CA LEU A 36 -4.88 -2.75 -5.88
C LEU A 36 -5.29 -3.98 -6.70
N ALA A 37 -4.35 -4.88 -6.97
CA ALA A 37 -4.65 -6.15 -7.64
C ALA A 37 -5.62 -7.02 -6.82
N PHE A 38 -5.38 -7.12 -5.51
CA PHE A 38 -6.25 -7.83 -4.58
C PHE A 38 -7.69 -7.28 -4.60
N LEU A 39 -7.86 -5.95 -4.51
CA LEU A 39 -9.16 -5.30 -4.58
C LEU A 39 -9.92 -5.63 -5.88
N GLY A 40 -9.20 -5.75 -7.01
CA GLY A 40 -9.80 -6.11 -8.29
C GLY A 40 -10.35 -7.55 -8.36
N HIS A 41 -9.84 -8.45 -7.51
CA HIS A 41 -10.27 -9.85 -7.44
C HIS A 41 -11.25 -10.13 -6.30
N LEU A 42 -11.37 -9.23 -5.32
CA LEU A 42 -12.16 -9.41 -4.10
C LEU A 42 -13.67 -9.66 -4.34
N THR A 43 -14.22 -9.28 -5.50
CA THR A 43 -15.61 -9.58 -5.88
C THR A 43 -15.81 -10.94 -6.54
N GLN A 44 -14.74 -11.61 -6.97
CA GLN A 44 -14.81 -12.89 -7.66
C GLN A 44 -14.90 -14.08 -6.68
N ASP A 45 -14.66 -13.84 -5.39
CA ASP A 45 -14.61 -14.88 -4.38
C ASP A 45 -15.97 -15.15 -3.71
N GLY A 46 -16.26 -16.43 -3.44
CA GLY A 46 -17.45 -16.93 -2.73
C GLY A 46 -17.46 -16.62 -1.23
N MET A 47 -16.93 -15.46 -0.87
CA MET A 47 -16.70 -14.97 0.49
C MET A 47 -17.99 -14.37 1.09
N GLU A 48 -18.14 -14.48 2.40
CA GLU A 48 -19.21 -13.81 3.15
C GLU A 48 -19.13 -12.28 2.96
N GLU A 49 -20.28 -11.61 2.95
CA GLU A 49 -20.35 -10.17 2.68
C GLU A 49 -19.61 -9.34 3.74
N SER A 50 -19.68 -9.75 5.01
CA SER A 50 -18.98 -9.07 6.11
C SER A 50 -17.47 -9.20 6.01
N GLU A 51 -16.95 -10.39 5.68
CA GLU A 51 -15.52 -10.63 5.48
C GLU A 51 -15.00 -9.79 4.30
N ARG A 52 -15.77 -9.76 3.22
CA ARG A 52 -15.49 -8.94 2.05
C ARG A 52 -15.45 -7.44 2.38
N ALA A 53 -16.38 -6.96 3.22
CA ALA A 53 -16.43 -5.58 3.67
C ALA A 53 -15.21 -5.20 4.52
N GLU A 54 -14.79 -6.07 5.43
CA GLU A 54 -13.59 -5.87 6.25
C GLU A 54 -12.31 -5.82 5.40
N LEU A 55 -12.18 -6.74 4.44
CA LEU A 55 -11.03 -6.77 3.52
C LEU A 55 -10.98 -5.56 2.59
N LEU A 56 -12.14 -5.09 2.12
CA LEU A 56 -12.24 -3.85 1.36
C LEU A 56 -11.77 -2.66 2.20
N LEU A 57 -12.31 -2.51 3.40
CA LEU A 57 -11.96 -1.40 4.30
C LEU A 57 -10.46 -1.43 4.65
N GLY A 58 -9.94 -2.58 5.07
CA GLY A 58 -8.52 -2.72 5.40
C GLY A 58 -7.60 -2.41 4.22
N SER A 59 -7.98 -2.80 3.01
CA SER A 59 -7.23 -2.47 1.79
C SER A 59 -7.23 -0.97 1.51
N LEU A 60 -8.36 -0.28 1.69
CA LEU A 60 -8.43 1.18 1.54
C LEU A 60 -7.60 1.89 2.61
N LEU A 61 -7.62 1.44 3.87
CA LEU A 61 -6.80 2.01 4.94
C LEU A 61 -5.30 1.83 4.67
N ASN A 62 -4.87 0.66 4.16
CA ASN A 62 -3.48 0.45 3.76
C ASN A 62 -3.02 1.40 2.65
N LEU A 63 -3.90 1.72 1.70
CA LEU A 63 -3.62 2.69 0.64
C LEU A 63 -3.58 4.14 1.17
N ALA A 64 -4.47 4.48 2.10
CA ALA A 64 -4.46 5.76 2.80
C ALA A 64 -3.14 5.94 3.59
N GLU A 65 -2.71 4.91 4.30
CA GLU A 65 -1.44 4.89 5.01
C GLU A 65 -0.25 5.13 4.07
N ALA A 66 -0.22 4.42 2.93
CA ALA A 66 0.82 4.61 1.93
C ALA A 66 0.85 6.05 1.36
N LEU A 67 -0.29 6.73 1.25
CA LEU A 67 -0.34 8.14 0.86
C LEU A 67 0.22 9.05 1.96
N ARG A 68 -0.16 8.84 3.22
CA ARG A 68 0.37 9.58 4.38
C ARG A 68 1.89 9.46 4.46
N ASP A 69 2.41 8.24 4.39
CA ASP A 69 3.84 7.96 4.51
C ASP A 69 4.67 8.53 3.35
N ALA A 70 4.01 8.77 2.22
CA ALA A 70 4.63 9.33 1.04
C ALA A 70 4.63 10.87 0.99
N VAL A 71 4.12 11.55 2.03
CA VAL A 71 4.17 13.02 2.13
C VAL A 71 5.63 13.47 2.24
N PRO A 72 6.14 14.22 1.26
CA PRO A 72 7.56 14.63 1.22
C PRO A 72 7.83 15.86 2.10
N ASP A 73 6.79 16.65 2.40
CA ASP A 73 6.89 17.88 3.16
C ASP A 73 5.56 18.16 3.87
N TRP A 74 5.63 18.26 5.20
CA TRP A 74 4.52 18.53 6.09
C TRP A 74 4.31 20.03 6.37
N SER A 75 5.10 20.91 5.75
CA SER A 75 5.02 22.36 5.97
C SER A 75 3.72 23.00 5.50
N ALA A 76 3.03 22.36 4.57
CA ALA A 76 1.77 22.82 4.00
C ALA A 76 0.60 21.98 4.53
N ARG A 77 -0.47 22.66 4.94
CA ARG A 77 -1.72 22.01 5.37
C ARG A 77 -2.32 21.07 4.32
N ARG A 78 -2.03 21.30 3.03
CA ARG A 78 -2.36 20.39 1.93
C ARG A 78 -1.06 19.88 1.31
N PRO A 79 -0.54 18.75 1.81
CA PRO A 79 0.74 18.24 1.33
C PRO A 79 0.65 17.79 -0.14
N ARG A 80 1.78 17.88 -0.84
CA ARG A 80 1.90 17.36 -2.21
C ARG A 80 2.10 15.85 -2.14
N LEU A 81 1.25 15.09 -2.81
CA LEU A 81 1.31 13.63 -2.82
C LEU A 81 1.88 13.11 -4.15
N PRO A 82 2.64 12.00 -4.16
CA PRO A 82 3.12 11.40 -5.40
C PRO A 82 1.97 10.98 -6.32
N PHE A 83 1.99 11.47 -7.55
CA PHE A 83 0.93 11.23 -8.53
C PHE A 83 0.59 9.74 -8.75
N PRO A 84 1.55 8.80 -8.83
CA PRO A 84 1.24 7.36 -8.97
C PRO A 84 0.40 6.82 -7.81
N LEU A 85 0.67 7.25 -6.57
CA LEU A 85 -0.10 6.83 -5.41
C LEU A 85 -1.51 7.43 -5.43
N VAL A 86 -1.65 8.70 -5.78
CA VAL A 86 -2.97 9.34 -5.93
C VAL A 86 -3.80 8.63 -7.00
N ARG A 87 -3.18 8.25 -8.13
CA ARG A 87 -3.83 7.46 -9.18
C ARG A 87 -4.33 6.11 -8.67
N ALA A 88 -3.55 5.41 -7.86
CA ALA A 88 -3.96 4.13 -7.29
C ALA A 88 -5.08 4.27 -6.25
N TRP A 89 -5.03 5.31 -5.43
CA TRP A 89 -6.10 5.65 -4.49
C TRP A 89 -7.43 5.91 -5.19
N LEU A 90 -7.41 6.65 -6.30
CA LEU A 90 -8.61 6.89 -7.12
C LEU A 90 -9.09 5.62 -7.82
N ALA A 91 -8.20 4.74 -8.27
CA ALA A 91 -8.59 3.46 -8.83
C ALA A 91 -9.26 2.56 -7.78
N ALA A 92 -8.77 2.55 -6.54
CA ALA A 92 -9.38 1.82 -5.43
C ALA A 92 -10.77 2.36 -5.07
N ARG A 93 -10.97 3.68 -5.11
CA ARG A 93 -12.30 4.30 -5.01
C ARG A 93 -13.25 3.76 -6.06
N ASP A 94 -12.82 3.77 -7.32
CA ASP A 94 -13.69 3.37 -8.43
C ASP A 94 -14.07 1.88 -8.30
N ILE A 95 -13.15 1.02 -7.84
CA ILE A 95 -13.45 -0.38 -7.48
C ILE A 95 -14.47 -0.45 -6.34
N ALA A 96 -14.25 0.26 -5.23
CA ALA A 96 -15.14 0.26 -4.08
C ALA A 96 -16.58 0.66 -4.47
N LEU A 97 -16.70 1.78 -5.20
CA LEU A 97 -18.01 2.33 -5.57
C LEU A 97 -18.73 1.51 -6.65
N SER A 98 -18.00 0.90 -7.59
CA SER A 98 -18.62 0.15 -8.69
C SER A 98 -18.96 -1.29 -8.33
N GLN A 99 -18.22 -1.91 -7.41
CA GLN A 99 -18.33 -3.35 -7.16
C GLN A 99 -18.96 -3.71 -5.81
N PHE A 100 -19.04 -2.79 -4.86
CA PHE A 100 -19.48 -3.08 -3.48
C PHE A 100 -20.67 -2.24 -3.00
N GLY A 101 -21.34 -1.49 -3.88
CA GLY A 101 -22.56 -0.75 -3.57
C GLY A 101 -22.43 0.17 -2.35
N GLU A 102 -23.43 0.16 -1.46
CA GLU A 102 -23.46 1.00 -0.25
C GLU A 102 -22.33 0.68 0.73
N ILE A 103 -21.95 -0.60 0.87
CA ILE A 103 -20.79 -1.02 1.68
C ILE A 103 -19.52 -0.37 1.14
N GLY A 104 -19.36 -0.39 -0.19
CA GLY A 104 -18.23 0.25 -0.85
C GLY A 104 -18.17 1.75 -0.62
N GLN A 105 -19.32 2.42 -0.67
CA GLN A 105 -19.42 3.85 -0.35
C GLN A 105 -19.03 4.12 1.10
N GLY A 106 -19.57 3.37 2.05
CA GLY A 106 -19.26 3.52 3.47
C GLY A 106 -17.77 3.29 3.78
N ALA A 107 -17.18 2.23 3.21
CA ALA A 107 -15.76 1.94 3.37
C ALA A 107 -14.87 3.05 2.78
N TRP A 108 -15.22 3.56 1.60
CA TRP A 108 -14.53 4.67 0.96
C TRP A 108 -14.61 5.96 1.79
N GLU A 109 -15.80 6.33 2.25
CA GLU A 109 -16.02 7.54 3.05
C GLU A 109 -15.26 7.47 4.37
N TYR A 110 -15.26 6.30 5.03
CA TYR A 110 -14.47 6.07 6.23
C TYR A 110 -12.98 6.28 5.96
N ALA A 111 -12.41 5.57 4.99
CA ALA A 111 -10.98 5.63 4.70
C ALA A 111 -10.53 7.02 4.20
N LEU A 112 -11.40 7.73 3.47
CA LEU A 112 -11.13 9.12 3.07
C LEU A 112 -11.08 10.07 4.26
N ASN A 113 -11.98 9.90 5.23
CA ASN A 113 -11.99 10.73 6.44
C ASN A 113 -10.82 10.40 7.37
N ASP A 114 -10.44 9.13 7.46
CA ASP A 114 -9.23 8.67 8.15
C ASP A 114 -7.98 9.35 7.55
N LEU A 115 -7.78 9.23 6.22
CA LEU A 115 -6.67 9.91 5.53
C LEU A 115 -6.66 11.41 5.78
N ARG A 116 -7.82 12.08 5.73
CA ARG A 116 -7.90 13.52 6.02
C ARG A 116 -7.44 13.84 7.43
N THR A 117 -7.86 13.03 8.41
CA THR A 117 -7.51 13.20 9.82
C THR A 117 -6.00 13.01 10.02
N GLU A 118 -5.43 11.97 9.44
CA GLU A 118 -3.99 11.69 9.49
C GLU A 118 -3.16 12.80 8.82
N LEU A 119 -3.61 13.33 7.67
CA LEU A 119 -2.92 14.43 6.99
C LEU A 119 -2.99 15.74 7.79
N ASP A 120 -4.14 16.07 8.38
CA ASP A 120 -4.28 17.23 9.26
C ASP A 120 -3.42 17.07 10.52
N ALA A 121 -3.40 15.88 11.13
CA ALA A 121 -2.57 15.56 12.29
C ALA A 121 -1.08 15.70 11.98
N GLY A 122 -0.62 15.18 10.84
CA GLY A 122 0.77 15.33 10.39
C GLY A 122 1.19 16.78 10.20
N PHE A 123 0.32 17.63 9.62
CA PHE A 123 0.57 19.07 9.50
C PHE A 123 0.67 19.76 10.87
N TYR A 124 -0.27 19.49 11.79
CA TYR A 124 -0.24 20.11 13.12
C TYR A 124 0.96 19.65 13.95
N PHE A 125 1.32 18.37 13.87
CA PHE A 125 2.53 17.86 14.50
C PHE A 125 3.78 18.57 13.96
N TRP A 126 3.91 18.72 12.64
CA TRP A 126 5.04 19.46 12.07
C TRP A 126 5.06 20.92 12.55
N ARG A 127 3.93 21.62 12.47
CA ARG A 127 3.79 23.04 12.85
C ARG A 127 4.18 23.29 14.31
N ASP A 128 3.78 22.40 15.22
CA ASP A 128 4.00 22.57 16.65
C ASP A 128 5.42 22.16 17.10
N ASN A 129 6.22 21.55 16.20
CA ASN A 129 7.58 21.07 16.49
C ASN A 129 8.70 21.80 15.74
N ILE A 130 8.40 22.84 14.96
CA ILE A 130 9.41 23.72 14.34
C ILE A 130 9.73 24.88 15.30
N TRP A 131 10.92 24.82 15.92
CA TRP A 131 11.50 25.85 16.80
C TRP A 131 12.33 26.87 16.02
#